data_AF-A0A975UBI5-F1
#
_entry.id   AF-A0A975UBI5-F1
#
_cell.length_a   1.000
_cell.length_b   1.000
_cell.length_c   1.000
_cell.angle_alpha   90.00
_cell.angle_beta   90.00
_cell.angle_gamma   90.00
#
_symmetry.space_group_name_H-M   'P 1'
#
loop_
_entity.id
_entity.type
_entity.pdbx_description
1 polymer ?
#
loop_
_entity_poly.entity_id
_entity_poly.type
_entity_poly.pdbx_seq_one_letter_code
_entity_poly.pdbx_strand_id
1 'polypeptide(L)'
;MSVDESCREPSFDIHHQLWTLRVSTARPTEFQLYHAGQMLYQGRLELTNNGEQLDLSAAEWKFRHRAERIEQWCQWHHSDRLSLNMNYFFHQQSEQPAVVIEYLARNSIPTRLDIRHVIQPVTAQPSPIAAASRELPAPSSQHWQRARHGLPSDFIRQAAKTDLFREAFSATQWIVLEKV
;
A
#
# COMPACT_ATOMS: atom_id res chain seq x y z
N MET A 1 -29.62 -26.69 -4.58
CA MET A 1 -28.69 -26.13 -3.56
C MET A 1 -28.00 -24.96 -4.24
N SER A 2 -28.61 -23.79 -4.17
CA SER A 2 -28.15 -22.57 -4.85
C SER A 2 -27.03 -22.00 -4.00
N VAL A 3 -25.80 -22.00 -4.53
CA VAL A 3 -24.69 -21.30 -3.89
C VAL A 3 -24.95 -19.82 -4.10
N ASP A 4 -25.20 -19.12 -3.00
CA ASP A 4 -25.41 -17.68 -2.98
C ASP A 4 -24.10 -16.99 -3.39
N GLU A 5 -23.97 -16.61 -4.66
CA GLU A 5 -22.87 -15.80 -5.22
C GLU A 5 -23.03 -14.30 -4.93
N SER A 6 -23.79 -13.95 -3.89
CA SER A 6 -24.00 -12.58 -3.46
C SER A 6 -22.75 -12.03 -2.78
N CYS A 7 -22.01 -11.20 -3.52
CA CYS A 7 -21.01 -10.24 -3.04
C CYS A 7 -19.73 -10.82 -2.40
N ARG A 8 -18.97 -11.61 -3.17
CA ARG A 8 -17.51 -11.63 -2.92
C ARG A 8 -16.93 -10.36 -3.54
N GLU A 9 -16.74 -9.33 -2.73
CA GLU A 9 -15.94 -8.16 -3.10
C GLU A 9 -14.62 -8.64 -3.73
N PRO A 10 -14.26 -8.20 -4.95
CA PRO A 10 -13.03 -8.65 -5.58
C PRO A 10 -11.84 -8.24 -4.71
N SER A 11 -11.20 -9.23 -4.11
CA SER A 11 -9.94 -9.09 -3.41
C SER A 11 -8.85 -9.74 -4.24
N PHE A 12 -7.67 -9.15 -4.19
CA PHE A 12 -6.48 -9.59 -4.90
C PHE A 12 -5.46 -10.02 -3.86
N ASP A 13 -5.10 -11.29 -3.93
CA ASP A 13 -4.16 -11.91 -3.02
C ASP A 13 -2.88 -12.28 -3.78
N ILE A 14 -1.73 -11.95 -3.20
CA ILE A 14 -0.43 -12.51 -3.60
C ILE A 14 0.19 -13.19 -2.41
N HIS A 15 1.01 -14.21 -2.67
CA HIS A 15 1.47 -15.13 -1.64
C HIS A 15 2.99 -15.26 -1.65
N HIS A 16 3.56 -15.43 -0.45
CA HIS A 16 4.95 -15.82 -0.28
C HIS A 16 5.09 -16.66 0.98
N GLN A 17 5.36 -17.96 0.81
CA GLN A 17 5.37 -18.92 1.92
C GLN A 17 4.04 -18.89 2.69
N LEU A 18 4.07 -18.60 3.99
CA LEU A 18 2.87 -18.46 4.84
C LEU A 18 2.27 -17.05 4.82
N TRP A 19 2.90 -16.11 4.12
CA TRP A 19 2.42 -14.73 4.02
C TRP A 19 1.45 -14.56 2.86
N THR A 20 0.39 -13.80 3.12
CA THR A 20 -0.57 -13.35 2.10
C THR A 20 -0.75 -11.85 2.23
N LEU A 21 -0.49 -11.12 1.14
CA LEU A 21 -0.87 -9.72 1.01
C LEU A 21 -2.18 -9.65 0.24
N ARG A 22 -3.15 -8.93 0.81
CA ARG A 22 -4.47 -8.71 0.25
C ARG A 22 -4.76 -7.24 0.03
N VAL A 23 -5.30 -6.92 -1.14
CA VAL A 23 -5.89 -5.61 -1.47
C VAL A 23 -7.32 -5.84 -1.96
N SER A 24 -8.29 -5.03 -1.51
CA SER A 24 -9.71 -5.18 -1.88
C SER A 24 -10.21 -3.98 -2.66
N THR A 25 -11.08 -4.21 -3.64
CA THR A 25 -11.76 -3.10 -4.33
C THR A 25 -12.72 -2.33 -3.42
N ALA A 26 -13.24 -2.94 -2.36
CA ALA A 26 -14.17 -2.28 -1.45
C ALA A 26 -13.47 -1.32 -0.46
N ARG A 27 -12.19 -1.59 -0.17
CA ARG A 27 -11.33 -0.74 0.67
C ARG A 27 -10.01 -0.50 -0.06
N PRO A 28 -10.06 0.27 -1.16
CA PRO A 28 -8.91 0.42 -2.06
C PRO A 28 -7.77 1.19 -1.41
N THR A 29 -8.03 2.00 -0.39
CA THR A 29 -7.00 2.72 0.36
C THR A 29 -6.38 1.87 1.48
N GLU A 30 -6.66 0.57 1.52
CA GLU A 30 -6.16 -0.33 2.53
C GLU A 30 -5.52 -1.58 1.93
N PHE A 31 -4.47 -2.06 2.58
CA PHE A 31 -3.99 -3.43 2.41
C PHE A 31 -4.06 -4.19 3.72
N GLN A 32 -4.12 -5.51 3.63
CA GLN A 32 -4.08 -6.42 4.76
C GLN A 32 -2.97 -7.44 4.56
N LEU A 33 -2.20 -7.71 5.61
CA LEU A 33 -1.12 -8.67 5.60
C LEU A 33 -1.40 -9.77 6.61
N TYR A 34 -1.42 -11.00 6.11
CA TYR A 34 -1.72 -12.21 6.86
C TYR A 34 -0.50 -13.10 6.95
N HIS A 35 -0.37 -13.81 8.07
CA HIS A 35 0.57 -14.92 8.22
C HIS A 35 -0.20 -16.17 8.68
N ALA A 36 -0.06 -17.27 7.94
CA ALA A 36 -0.76 -18.54 8.19
C ALA A 36 -2.29 -18.36 8.38
N GLY A 37 -2.90 -17.45 7.61
CA GLY A 37 -4.34 -17.16 7.65
C GLY A 37 -4.77 -16.17 8.74
N GLN A 38 -3.89 -15.76 9.65
CA GLN A 38 -4.18 -14.73 10.67
C GLN A 38 -3.74 -13.35 10.17
N MET A 39 -4.64 -12.36 10.22
CA MET A 39 -4.30 -10.97 9.90
C MET A 39 -3.39 -10.41 10.99
N LEU A 40 -2.19 -9.98 10.61
CA LEU A 40 -1.23 -9.39 11.54
C LEU A 40 -1.10 -7.89 11.36
N TYR A 41 -1.22 -7.38 10.13
CA TYR A 41 -1.07 -5.96 9.84
C TYR A 41 -2.14 -5.46 8.88
N GLN A 42 -2.45 -4.18 9.03
CA GLN A 42 -3.25 -3.41 8.10
C GLN A 42 -2.49 -2.12 7.78
N GLY A 43 -2.42 -1.78 6.50
CA GLY A 43 -1.89 -0.49 6.06
C GLY A 43 -3.00 0.38 5.51
N ARG A 44 -3.05 1.64 5.94
CA ARG A 44 -3.98 2.65 5.41
C ARG A 44 -3.21 3.70 4.63
N LEU A 45 -3.62 3.95 3.40
CA LEU A 45 -3.02 4.94 2.52
C LEU A 45 -3.26 6.35 3.06
N GLU A 46 -2.18 7.10 3.20
CA GLU A 46 -2.17 8.54 3.41
C GLU A 46 -1.54 9.21 2.20
N LEU A 47 -2.24 10.21 1.69
CA LEU A 47 -1.77 11.11 0.65
C LEU A 47 -1.82 12.52 1.22
N THR A 48 -0.68 13.22 1.21
CA THR A 48 -0.61 14.64 1.54
C THR A 48 -0.10 15.44 0.37
N ASN A 49 -0.61 16.65 0.22
CA ASN A 49 -0.13 17.64 -0.73
C ASN A 49 0.12 18.96 0.01
N ASN A 50 1.34 19.48 -0.05
CA ASN A 50 1.72 20.72 0.63
C ASN A 50 1.43 20.71 2.15
N GLY A 51 1.43 19.52 2.76
CA GLY A 51 1.14 19.32 4.19
C GLY A 51 -0.33 19.06 4.51
N GLU A 52 -1.23 19.19 3.55
CA GLU A 52 -2.66 18.91 3.74
C GLU A 52 -3.01 17.50 3.28
N GLN A 53 -3.81 16.78 4.07
CA GLN A 53 -4.27 15.44 3.72
C GLN A 53 -5.36 15.51 2.66
N LEU A 54 -5.19 14.72 1.60
CA LEU A 54 -6.14 14.64 0.50
C LEU A 54 -7.15 13.50 0.74
N ASP A 55 -8.43 13.78 0.50
CA ASP A 55 -9.48 12.78 0.59
C ASP A 55 -9.56 11.93 -0.69
N LEU A 56 -9.30 10.63 -0.55
CA LEU A 56 -9.32 9.66 -1.64
C LEU A 56 -10.66 8.91 -1.76
N SER A 57 -11.69 9.30 -1.00
CA SER A 57 -13.00 8.62 -0.97
C SER A 57 -13.68 8.56 -2.34
N ALA A 58 -13.55 9.61 -3.14
CA ALA A 58 -14.13 9.72 -4.48
C ALA A 58 -13.21 9.21 -5.60
N ALA A 59 -12.05 8.63 -5.28
CA ALA A 59 -11.11 8.16 -6.30
C ALA A 59 -11.61 6.85 -6.94
N GLU A 60 -11.60 6.81 -8.28
CA GLU A 60 -11.92 5.60 -9.03
C GLU A 60 -10.67 4.74 -9.20
N TRP A 61 -10.59 3.67 -8.41
CA TRP A 61 -9.46 2.76 -8.41
C TRP A 61 -9.62 1.66 -9.45
N LYS A 62 -8.51 1.41 -10.15
CA LYS A 62 -8.33 0.30 -11.09
C LYS A 62 -7.26 -0.61 -10.55
N PHE A 63 -7.43 -1.91 -10.84
CA PHE A 63 -6.57 -2.95 -10.34
C PHE A 63 -6.14 -3.87 -11.47
N ARG A 64 -4.92 -4.38 -11.37
CA ARG A 64 -4.42 -5.48 -12.18
C ARG A 64 -3.70 -6.45 -11.28
N HIS A 65 -4.14 -7.69 -11.31
CA HIS A 65 -3.57 -8.77 -10.52
C HIS A 65 -2.77 -9.71 -11.41
N ARG A 66 -1.60 -10.11 -10.90
CA ARG A 66 -0.72 -11.15 -11.44
C ARG A 66 -0.30 -12.03 -10.26
N ALA A 67 0.20 -13.23 -10.54
CA ALA A 67 0.58 -14.21 -9.52
C ALA A 67 1.45 -13.63 -8.38
N GLU A 68 2.42 -12.78 -8.72
CA GLU A 68 3.41 -12.24 -7.77
C GLU A 68 3.28 -10.74 -7.53
N ARG A 69 2.26 -10.09 -8.12
CA ARG A 69 2.15 -8.63 -8.07
C ARG A 69 0.71 -8.14 -8.16
N ILE A 70 0.40 -7.16 -7.33
CA ILE A 70 -0.83 -6.36 -7.44
C ILE A 70 -0.41 -4.97 -7.92
N GLU A 71 -1.07 -4.49 -8.96
CA GLU A 71 -0.95 -3.11 -9.40
C GLU A 71 -2.28 -2.40 -9.16
N GLN A 72 -2.21 -1.19 -8.62
CA GLN A 72 -3.36 -0.37 -8.31
C GLN A 72 -3.10 1.05 -8.81
N TRP A 73 -4.06 1.64 -9.50
CA TRP A 73 -3.92 3.02 -9.97
C TRP A 73 -5.25 3.74 -10.02
N CYS A 74 -5.19 5.06 -9.96
CA CYS A 74 -6.33 5.93 -10.20
C CYS A 74 -5.89 7.22 -10.90
N GLN A 75 -6.85 7.86 -11.54
CA GLN A 75 -6.74 9.26 -11.94
C GLN A 75 -7.71 10.02 -11.06
N TRP A 76 -7.16 10.89 -10.23
CA TRP A 76 -7.91 11.70 -9.29
C TRP A 76 -7.95 13.15 -9.79
N HIS A 77 -9.16 13.69 -9.85
CA HIS A 77 -9.47 14.97 -10.51
C HIS A 77 -9.85 16.07 -9.52
N HIS A 78 -9.19 16.15 -8.37
CA HIS A 78 -9.42 17.23 -7.41
C HIS A 78 -8.48 18.40 -7.71
N SER A 79 -9.04 19.49 -8.24
CA SER A 79 -8.39 20.76 -8.68
C SER A 79 -7.25 20.63 -9.71
N ASP A 80 -6.39 19.65 -9.55
CA ASP A 80 -5.30 19.24 -10.42
C ASP A 80 -5.54 17.81 -10.91
N ARG A 81 -4.99 17.46 -12.07
CA ARG A 81 -5.02 16.07 -12.53
C ARG A 81 -3.89 15.30 -11.85
N LEU A 82 -4.21 14.53 -10.82
CA LEU A 82 -3.26 13.66 -10.12
C LEU A 82 -3.44 12.22 -10.61
N SER A 83 -2.37 11.61 -11.11
CA SER A 83 -2.35 10.17 -11.39
C SER A 83 -1.55 9.48 -10.29
N LEU A 84 -2.15 8.47 -9.66
CA LEU A 84 -1.51 7.63 -8.65
C LEU A 84 -1.35 6.22 -9.20
N ASN A 85 -0.20 5.61 -8.95
CA ASN A 85 0.10 4.22 -9.24
C ASN A 85 0.84 3.60 -8.04
N MET A 86 0.41 2.41 -7.64
CA MET A 86 1.00 1.63 -6.57
C MET A 86 1.23 0.20 -7.05
N ASN A 87 2.39 -0.36 -6.72
CA ASN A 87 2.72 -1.75 -7.00
C ASN A 87 3.06 -2.45 -5.69
N TYR A 88 2.48 -3.63 -5.51
CA TYR A 88 2.68 -4.46 -4.34
C TYR A 88 3.26 -5.80 -4.77
N PHE A 89 4.34 -6.24 -4.13
CA PHE A 89 4.95 -7.54 -4.38
C PHE A 89 5.80 -7.98 -3.20
N PHE A 90 6.12 -9.28 -3.13
CA PHE A 90 7.11 -9.78 -2.20
C PHE A 90 8.51 -9.69 -2.81
N HIS A 91 9.50 -9.26 -2.03
CA HIS A 91 10.88 -9.23 -2.47
C HIS A 91 11.48 -10.63 -2.46
N GLN A 92 11.47 -11.29 -3.62
CA GLN A 92 11.82 -12.71 -3.77
C GLN A 92 13.33 -13.01 -3.68
N GLN A 93 14.21 -12.02 -3.88
CA GLN A 93 15.66 -12.21 -4.02
C GLN A 93 16.49 -11.75 -2.81
N SER A 94 15.83 -11.33 -1.71
CA SER A 94 16.52 -10.85 -0.51
C SER A 94 16.62 -11.95 0.56
N GLU A 95 17.74 -11.96 1.26
CA GLU A 95 17.96 -12.81 2.44
C GLU A 95 16.94 -12.54 3.56
N GLN A 96 16.35 -11.34 3.55
CA GLN A 96 15.25 -10.92 4.39
C GLN A 96 13.98 -10.76 3.53
N PRO A 97 12.96 -11.62 3.71
CA PRO A 97 11.71 -11.49 2.98
C PRO A 97 11.04 -10.17 3.36
N ALA A 98 10.47 -9.47 2.39
CA ALA A 98 9.79 -8.20 2.61
C ALA A 98 8.60 -8.03 1.69
N VAL A 99 7.54 -7.36 2.17
CA VAL A 99 6.54 -6.76 1.27
C VAL A 99 7.11 -5.44 0.77
N VAL A 100 7.07 -5.23 -0.53
CA VAL A 100 7.49 -3.99 -1.18
C VAL A 100 6.26 -3.30 -1.73
N ILE A 101 6.13 -2.02 -1.39
CA ILE A 101 5.11 -1.12 -1.93
C ILE A 101 5.84 0.01 -2.65
N GLU A 102 5.69 0.07 -3.96
CA GLU A 102 6.20 1.16 -4.78
C GLU A 102 5.07 2.14 -5.05
N TYR A 103 5.36 3.43 -4.87
CA TYR A 103 4.44 4.52 -5.11
C TYR A 103 4.98 5.40 -6.23
N LEU A 104 4.11 5.76 -7.15
CA LEU A 104 4.38 6.75 -8.20
C LEU A 104 3.18 7.68 -8.31
N ALA A 105 3.46 8.98 -8.29
CA ALA A 105 2.47 9.99 -8.57
C ALA A 105 2.95 10.98 -9.61
N ARG A 106 2.03 11.36 -10.50
CA ARG A 106 2.23 12.37 -11.53
C ARG A 106 1.20 13.45 -11.39
N ASN A 107 1.62 14.71 -11.45
CA ASN A 107 0.73 15.86 -11.35
C ASN A 107 1.01 16.84 -12.50
N SER A 108 -0.04 17.54 -12.95
CA SER A 108 0.06 18.69 -13.86
C SER A 108 0.57 19.96 -13.18
N ILE A 109 0.44 20.07 -11.84
CA ILE A 109 0.91 21.23 -11.07
C ILE A 109 2.02 20.82 -10.09
N PRO A 110 3.12 21.61 -9.97
CA PRO A 110 4.14 21.40 -8.95
C PRO A 110 3.53 21.38 -7.54
N THR A 111 3.69 20.26 -6.84
CA THR A 111 3.07 19.99 -5.54
C THR A 111 4.04 19.24 -4.65
N ARG A 112 4.02 19.47 -3.33
CA ARG A 112 4.81 18.70 -2.36
C ARG A 112 4.00 17.48 -1.93
N LEU A 113 3.99 16.46 -2.77
CA LEU A 113 3.28 15.22 -2.49
C LEU A 113 4.08 14.33 -1.53
N ASP A 114 3.38 13.66 -0.62
CA ASP A 114 3.89 12.53 0.14
C ASP A 114 2.82 11.44 0.19
N ILE A 115 3.21 10.22 -0.20
CA ILE A 115 2.36 9.03 -0.24
C ILE A 115 2.98 7.95 0.61
N ARG A 116 2.20 7.34 1.50
CA ARG A 116 2.64 6.21 2.32
C ARG A 116 1.45 5.41 2.79
N HIS A 117 1.69 4.16 3.18
CA HIS A 117 0.74 3.47 4.06
C HIS A 117 1.19 3.66 5.50
N VAL A 118 0.28 4.09 6.36
CA VAL A 118 0.41 3.98 7.81
C VAL A 118 0.05 2.55 8.18
N ILE A 119 1.03 1.83 8.68
CA ILE A 119 0.91 0.41 9.01
C ILE A 119 0.62 0.29 10.49
N GLN A 120 -0.32 -0.57 10.84
CA GLN A 120 -0.70 -0.84 12.22
C GLN A 120 -0.78 -2.35 12.44
N PRO A 121 -0.24 -2.86 13.57
CA PRO A 121 -0.50 -4.23 13.98
C PRO A 121 -1.98 -4.37 14.34
N VAL A 122 -2.59 -5.46 13.89
CA VAL A 122 -3.93 -5.83 14.31
C VAL A 122 -3.78 -6.67 15.57
N THR A 123 -4.13 -6.09 16.72
CA THR A 123 -4.15 -6.85 17.98
C THR A 123 -5.16 -7.98 17.82
N ALA A 124 -4.67 -9.22 17.70
CA ALA A 124 -5.53 -10.38 17.72
C ALA A 124 -6.32 -10.35 19.03
N GLN A 125 -7.66 -10.28 18.96
CA GLN A 125 -8.48 -10.55 20.13
C GLN A 125 -8.08 -11.94 20.65
N PRO A 126 -7.69 -12.08 21.93
CA PRO A 126 -7.39 -13.38 22.49
C PRO A 126 -8.69 -14.20 22.50
N SER A 127 -8.79 -15.20 21.61
CA SER A 127 -9.79 -16.25 21.74
C SER A 127 -9.61 -16.93 23.10
N PRO A 128 -10.65 -17.08 23.94
CA PRO A 128 -10.50 -17.59 25.31
C PRO A 128 -10.06 -19.06 25.44
N ILE A 129 -9.75 -19.76 24.33
CA ILE A 129 -9.58 -21.23 24.32
C ILE A 129 -8.10 -21.64 24.15
N ALA A 130 -7.18 -20.71 23.87
CA ALA A 130 -5.77 -21.04 23.65
C ALA A 130 -4.85 -20.47 24.75
N ALA A 131 -5.15 -20.76 26.01
CA ALA A 131 -4.22 -20.59 27.12
C ALA A 131 -3.27 -21.81 27.20
N ALA A 132 -2.48 -22.05 26.15
CA ALA A 132 -1.33 -22.93 26.20
C ALA A 132 -0.39 -22.62 25.03
N SER A 133 0.71 -21.95 25.36
CA SER A 133 1.98 -21.97 24.62
C SER A 133 1.89 -21.71 23.11
N ARG A 134 1.59 -20.48 22.75
CA ARG A 134 2.17 -19.90 21.53
C ARG A 134 2.71 -18.55 21.95
N GLU A 135 4.03 -18.46 22.10
CA GLU A 135 4.71 -17.17 22.11
C GLU A 135 4.29 -16.49 20.80
N LEU A 136 3.30 -15.61 20.88
CA LEU A 136 3.10 -14.62 19.84
C LEU A 136 4.43 -13.89 19.77
N PRO A 137 5.08 -13.79 18.60
CA PRO A 137 6.29 -13.01 18.48
C PRO A 137 5.98 -11.65 19.10
N ALA A 138 6.72 -11.30 20.15
CA ALA A 138 6.69 -9.96 20.69
C ALA A 138 6.88 -9.00 19.49
N PRO A 139 6.34 -7.77 19.51
CA PRO A 139 6.61 -6.80 18.46
C PRO A 139 8.07 -6.35 18.55
N SER A 140 9.02 -7.25 18.28
CA SER A 140 10.42 -6.94 18.07
C SER A 140 10.47 -6.11 16.81
N SER A 141 10.65 -4.80 17.00
CA SER A 141 11.34 -3.91 16.06
C SER A 141 11.10 -4.24 14.59
N GLN A 142 9.85 -4.20 14.14
CA GLN A 142 9.58 -4.33 12.71
C GLN A 142 10.25 -3.16 12.00
N HIS A 143 11.26 -3.47 11.20
CA HIS A 143 11.99 -2.49 10.42
C HIS A 143 11.15 -2.07 9.22
N TRP A 144 10.15 -1.21 9.45
CA TRP A 144 9.48 -0.51 8.37
C TRP A 144 10.48 0.48 7.79
N GLN A 145 10.86 0.24 6.55
CA GLN A 145 11.78 1.12 5.85
C GLN A 145 11.01 1.88 4.80
N ARG A 146 11.34 3.15 4.61
CA ARG A 146 10.78 3.97 3.54
C ARG A 146 11.89 4.79 2.93
N ALA A 147 11.99 4.77 1.62
CA ALA A 147 12.93 5.56 0.86
C ALA A 147 12.16 6.35 -0.20
N ARG A 148 12.42 7.65 -0.27
CA ARG A 148 11.96 8.48 -1.37
C ARG A 148 13.00 8.43 -2.48
N HIS A 149 12.57 8.16 -3.70
CA HIS A 149 13.47 8.05 -4.86
C HIS A 149 13.71 9.43 -5.45
N GLY A 150 14.41 10.27 -4.69
CA GLY A 150 14.75 11.64 -5.09
C GLY A 150 13.63 12.66 -4.88
N LEU A 151 13.96 13.93 -5.13
CA LEU A 151 13.04 15.07 -5.07
C LEU A 151 12.44 15.33 -6.46
N PRO A 152 11.18 15.76 -6.50
CA PRO A 152 10.94 17.00 -7.21
C PRO A 152 10.18 17.98 -6.31
N SER A 153 10.85 18.62 -5.36
CA SER A 153 10.23 19.71 -4.58
C SER A 153 11.04 21.01 -4.49
N ASP A 154 12.22 21.08 -5.11
CA ASP A 154 12.99 22.34 -5.22
C ASP A 154 12.92 22.99 -6.62
N PHE A 155 12.39 22.30 -7.63
CA PHE A 155 12.19 22.83 -8.98
C PHE A 155 10.91 23.68 -9.15
N ILE A 156 10.44 24.33 -8.08
CA ILE A 156 9.26 25.23 -8.17
C ILE A 156 9.59 26.55 -8.89
N ARG A 157 10.87 26.89 -9.11
CA ARG A 157 11.22 28.27 -9.52
C ARG A 157 11.43 28.52 -11.01
N GLN A 158 11.55 27.54 -11.89
CA GLN A 158 11.84 27.85 -13.29
C GLN A 158 11.15 26.95 -14.32
N ALA A 159 10.47 27.64 -15.25
CA ALA A 159 10.13 27.24 -16.61
C ALA A 159 8.77 26.56 -16.89
N ALA A 160 7.84 27.45 -17.29
CA ALA A 160 7.10 27.44 -18.56
C ALA A 160 6.09 26.31 -18.86
N LYS A 161 4.83 26.74 -19.01
CA LYS A 161 3.80 26.32 -19.99
C LYS A 161 4.06 25.01 -20.74
N THR A 162 3.92 23.85 -20.09
CA THR A 162 3.63 22.61 -20.82
C THR A 162 2.53 21.82 -20.09
N ASP A 163 1.46 21.49 -20.82
CA ASP A 163 0.28 20.71 -20.39
C ASP A 163 0.58 19.23 -20.09
N LEU A 164 1.82 18.90 -19.71
CA LEU A 164 2.28 17.52 -19.57
C LEU A 164 2.33 17.12 -18.09
N PHE A 165 1.74 15.98 -17.76
CA PHE A 165 1.91 15.32 -16.46
C PHE A 165 3.40 15.06 -16.21
N ARG A 166 3.91 15.53 -15.07
CA ARG A 166 5.29 15.32 -14.64
C ARG A 166 5.30 14.38 -13.43
N GLU A 167 6.38 13.62 -13.26
CA GLU A 167 6.60 12.90 -12.00
C GLU A 167 6.66 13.91 -10.86
N ALA A 168 5.73 13.77 -9.92
CA ALA A 168 5.59 14.66 -8.77
C ALA A 168 6.07 13.98 -7.48
N PHE A 169 6.08 12.63 -7.46
CA PHE A 169 6.55 11.87 -6.32
C PHE A 169 6.82 10.40 -6.70
N SER A 170 7.89 9.84 -6.14
CA SER A 170 8.15 8.41 -6.12
C SER A 170 8.78 7.98 -4.80
N ALA A 171 8.38 6.83 -4.30
CA ALA A 171 8.92 6.24 -3.07
C ALA A 171 8.71 4.74 -3.07
N THR A 172 9.49 4.06 -2.24
CA THR A 172 9.24 2.66 -1.88
C THR A 172 9.16 2.53 -0.36
N GLN A 173 8.25 1.68 0.09
CA GLN A 173 8.11 1.28 1.47
C GLN A 173 8.26 -0.24 1.57
N TRP A 174 9.07 -0.69 2.52
CA TRP A 174 9.34 -2.09 2.80
C TRP A 174 8.76 -2.46 4.15
N ILE A 175 8.11 -3.61 4.19
CA ILE A 175 7.69 -4.28 5.42
C ILE A 175 8.56 -5.52 5.53
N VAL A 176 9.65 -5.42 6.29
CA VAL A 176 10.54 -6.57 6.53
C VAL A 176 9.75 -7.61 7.33
N LEU A 177 9.66 -8.81 6.76
CA LEU A 177 8.98 -9.95 7.34
C LEU A 177 10.01 -10.73 8.14
N GLU A 178 9.77 -10.91 9.43
CA GLU A 178 10.62 -11.79 10.23
C GLU A 178 10.49 -13.24 9.73
N LYS A 179 11.59 -13.99 9.82
CA LYS A 179 11.54 -15.45 9.70
C LYS A 179 10.83 -15.95 10.95
N VAL A 180 9.60 -16.41 10.80
CA VAL A 180 8.86 -17.12 11.85
C VAL A 180 9.27 -18.59 11.87
#